data_AF-A0A6B0QVV0-F1
#
_entry.id   AF-A0A6B0QVV0-F1
#
_cell.length_a   1.000
_cell.length_b   1.000
_cell.length_c   1.000
_cell.angle_alpha   90.00
_cell.angle_beta   90.00
_cell.angle_gamma   90.00
#
_symmetry.space_group_name_H-M   'P 1'
#
loop_
_entity.id
_entity.type
_entity.pdbx_description
1 polymer ?
#
loop_
_entity_poly.entity_id
_entity_poly.type
_entity_poly.pdbx_seq_one_letter_code
_entity_poly.pdbx_strand_id
1 'polypeptide(L)'
;MARRSPCVTISDEEPGDDLDLFCVPNHYVEDLEKVFIPHGLILDRTEKLARDVMGDMGGHHIVALRVLKAGYTFFADLLDYVKALSRNSDRFIPVTVDFIRLDFLRATVMTSQQQHNPKMVEVASLLVKRTPRSIGYRPDFDGFEIPDKFVIGYALDYNEYFRDLNHVCVISETGKAKYKSEAESPG
;
A
#
# COMPACT_ATOMS: atom_id res chain seq x y z
N MET A 1 8.53 22.37 9.05
CA MET A 1 8.03 21.07 9.53
C MET A 1 7.08 20.56 8.46
N ALA A 2 7.41 19.45 7.79
CA ALA A 2 6.52 18.86 6.79
C ALA A 2 5.18 18.52 7.45
N ARG A 3 4.08 18.88 6.78
CA ARG A 3 2.73 18.75 7.31
C ARG A 3 2.32 17.29 7.09
N ARG A 4 2.40 16.45 8.12
CA ARG A 4 2.00 15.04 8.00
C ARG A 4 0.53 14.96 7.54
N SER A 5 0.27 14.23 6.46
CA SER A 5 -1.10 13.99 6.02
C SER A 5 -1.83 13.15 7.07
N PRO A 6 -3.06 13.50 7.48
CA PRO A 6 -3.84 12.66 8.36
C PRO A 6 -4.15 11.33 7.67
N CYS A 7 -3.87 10.21 8.34
CA CYS A 7 -4.18 8.85 7.87
C CYS A 7 -5.53 8.36 8.39
N VAL A 8 -6.09 7.33 7.74
CA VAL A 8 -7.30 6.65 8.22
C VAL A 8 -6.90 5.60 9.25
N THR A 9 -7.27 5.78 10.51
CA THR A 9 -7.01 4.81 11.57
C THR A 9 -8.15 3.80 11.67
N ILE A 10 -7.87 2.53 11.38
CA ILE A 10 -8.82 1.42 11.56
C ILE A 10 -8.64 0.86 12.97
N SER A 11 -9.72 0.69 13.75
CA SER A 11 -9.65 0.18 15.13
C SER A 11 -9.19 -1.28 15.20
N ASP A 12 -8.64 -1.70 16.34
CA ASP A 12 -8.33 -3.11 16.61
C ASP A 12 -9.61 -3.97 16.67
N GLU A 13 -10.71 -3.35 17.12
CA GLU A 13 -12.06 -3.92 17.23
C GLU A 13 -12.82 -3.93 15.91
N GLU A 14 -12.24 -3.41 14.82
CA GLU A 14 -12.91 -3.31 13.52
C GLU A 14 -13.38 -4.71 13.07
N PRO A 15 -14.71 -4.92 12.95
CA PRO A 15 -15.27 -6.20 12.58
C PRO A 15 -14.99 -6.53 11.11
N GLY A 16 -14.80 -5.53 10.25
CA GLY A 16 -14.80 -5.66 8.79
C GLY A 16 -16.18 -6.02 8.25
N ASP A 17 -16.26 -6.26 6.94
CA ASP A 17 -17.51 -6.51 6.24
C ASP A 17 -17.64 -7.96 5.74
N ASP A 18 -18.88 -8.43 5.68
CA ASP A 18 -19.24 -9.74 5.13
C ASP A 18 -18.88 -9.82 3.63
N LEU A 19 -18.31 -10.97 3.22
CA LEU A 19 -17.90 -11.22 1.84
C LEU A 19 -19.09 -11.18 0.87
N ASP A 20 -20.28 -11.58 1.32
CA ASP A 20 -21.49 -11.64 0.48
C ASP A 20 -21.99 -10.25 0.04
N LEU A 21 -21.49 -9.19 0.68
CA LEU A 21 -21.80 -7.80 0.32
C LEU A 21 -20.92 -7.27 -0.83
N PHE A 22 -19.93 -8.04 -1.28
CA PHE A 22 -18.92 -7.63 -2.24
C PHE A 22 -18.72 -8.63 -3.38
N CYS A 23 -18.10 -8.17 -4.46
CA CYS A 23 -17.69 -9.02 -5.57
C CYS A 23 -16.33 -9.66 -5.26
N VAL A 24 -16.35 -10.87 -4.71
CA VAL A 24 -15.16 -11.67 -4.40
C VAL A 24 -15.02 -12.82 -5.40
N PRO A 25 -13.80 -13.14 -5.90
CA PRO A 25 -13.58 -14.30 -6.74
C PRO A 25 -14.01 -15.61 -6.05
N ASN A 26 -14.87 -16.37 -6.73
CA ASN A 26 -15.47 -17.60 -6.17
C ASN A 26 -14.46 -18.60 -5.60
N HIS A 27 -13.25 -18.67 -6.19
CA HIS A 27 -12.23 -19.62 -5.77
C HIS A 27 -11.52 -19.25 -4.45
N TYR A 28 -11.79 -18.06 -3.89
CA TYR A 28 -11.27 -17.58 -2.61
C TYR A 28 -12.33 -17.45 -1.51
N VAL A 29 -13.62 -17.66 -1.79
CA VAL A 29 -14.70 -17.37 -0.83
C VAL A 29 -14.51 -18.13 0.51
N GLU A 30 -14.09 -19.39 0.47
CA GLU A 30 -13.82 -20.19 1.68
C GLU A 30 -12.47 -19.86 2.35
N ASP A 31 -11.59 -19.17 1.63
CA ASP A 31 -10.23 -18.85 2.07
C ASP A 31 -10.13 -17.48 2.76
N LEU A 32 -11.22 -16.71 2.74
CA LEU A 32 -11.31 -15.36 3.30
C LEU A 32 -12.22 -15.35 4.52
N GLU A 33 -11.85 -14.55 5.52
CA GLU A 33 -12.68 -14.32 6.70
C GLU A 33 -13.66 -13.16 6.46
N LYS A 34 -13.17 -12.07 5.84
CA LYS A 34 -13.91 -10.81 5.66
C LYS A 34 -13.19 -9.84 4.74
N VAL A 35 -13.97 -8.90 4.18
CA VAL A 35 -13.42 -7.68 3.58
C VAL A 35 -12.98 -6.74 4.71
N PHE A 36 -11.74 -6.28 4.67
CA PHE A 36 -11.16 -5.42 5.70
C PHE A 36 -11.06 -3.97 5.25
N ILE A 37 -10.69 -3.73 3.99
CA ILE A 37 -10.75 -2.40 3.36
C ILE A 37 -11.32 -2.57 1.96
N PRO A 38 -12.53 -2.04 1.69
CA PRO A 38 -13.13 -2.08 0.37
C PRO A 38 -12.27 -1.37 -0.67
N HIS A 39 -12.34 -1.84 -1.93
CA HIS A 39 -11.49 -1.34 -3.01
C HIS A 39 -11.77 0.14 -3.31
N GLY A 40 -13.04 0.54 -3.31
CA GLY A 40 -13.42 1.95 -3.50
C GLY A 40 -12.81 2.87 -2.44
N LEU A 41 -12.77 2.44 -1.18
CA LEU A 41 -12.17 3.23 -0.10
C LEU A 41 -10.65 3.39 -0.27
N ILE A 42 -9.97 2.36 -0.79
CA ILE A 42 -8.56 2.42 -1.15
C ILE A 42 -8.34 3.48 -2.25
N LEU A 43 -9.16 3.47 -3.28
CA LEU A 43 -9.09 4.44 -4.38
C LEU A 43 -9.32 5.87 -3.91
N ASP A 44 -10.39 6.12 -3.14
CA ASP A 44 -10.70 7.43 -2.56
C ASP A 44 -9.54 7.95 -1.71
N ARG A 45 -8.96 7.06 -0.88
CA ARG A 45 -7.82 7.43 -0.04
C ARG A 45 -6.57 7.70 -0.87
N THR A 46 -6.32 6.91 -1.91
CA THR A 46 -5.18 7.06 -2.81
C THR A 46 -5.25 8.36 -3.59
N GLU A 47 -6.43 8.76 -4.06
CA GLU A 47 -6.65 10.07 -4.69
C GLU A 47 -6.31 11.22 -3.72
N LYS A 48 -6.75 11.10 -2.46
CA LYS A 48 -6.42 12.10 -1.44
C LYS A 48 -4.90 12.19 -1.18
N LEU A 49 -4.21 11.05 -1.13
CA LEU A 49 -2.75 11.01 -1.00
C LEU A 49 -2.05 11.66 -2.19
N ALA A 50 -2.50 11.39 -3.42
CA ALA A 50 -1.95 12.01 -4.62
C ALA A 50 -2.03 13.54 -4.56
N ARG A 51 -3.15 14.08 -4.06
CA ARG A 51 -3.31 15.52 -3.86
C ARG A 51 -2.34 16.10 -2.83
N ASP A 52 -2.06 15.36 -1.76
CA ASP A 52 -1.11 15.79 -0.73
C ASP A 52 0.33 15.75 -1.24
N VAL A 53 0.70 14.67 -1.94
CA VAL A 53 1.99 14.54 -2.62
C VAL A 53 2.23 15.71 -3.58
N MET A 54 1.23 16.07 -4.39
CA MET A 54 1.34 17.21 -5.29
C MET A 54 1.43 18.57 -4.57
N GLY A 55 0.79 18.69 -3.41
CA GLY A 55 0.87 19.89 -2.57
C GLY A 55 2.29 20.12 -2.04
N ASP A 56 2.93 19.05 -1.55
CA ASP A 56 4.22 19.14 -0.88
C ASP A 56 5.41 19.05 -1.84
N MET A 57 5.30 18.30 -2.93
CA MET A 57 6.37 18.15 -3.93
C MET A 57 6.28 19.18 -5.08
N GLY A 58 5.31 20.09 -5.03
CA GLY A 58 4.96 20.99 -6.13
C GLY A 58 6.10 21.90 -6.60
N GLY A 59 6.55 21.69 -7.85
CA GLY A 59 7.52 22.54 -8.57
C GLY A 59 8.84 21.86 -8.94
N HIS A 60 9.05 20.61 -8.54
CA HIS A 60 10.26 19.85 -8.85
C HIS A 60 9.95 18.55 -9.61
N HIS A 61 10.91 18.09 -10.41
CA HIS A 61 10.82 16.79 -11.07
C HIS A 61 10.74 15.67 -10.01
N ILE A 62 9.73 14.80 -10.12
CA ILE A 62 9.53 13.69 -9.18
C ILE A 62 10.09 12.41 -9.79
N VAL A 63 10.92 11.70 -9.00
CA VAL A 63 11.28 10.31 -9.29
C VAL A 63 10.49 9.43 -8.34
N ALA A 64 9.55 8.66 -8.89
CA ALA A 64 8.68 7.76 -8.14
C ALA A 64 9.30 6.37 -8.11
N LEU A 65 9.66 5.90 -6.91
CA LEU A 65 10.26 4.58 -6.68
C LEU A 65 9.23 3.63 -6.09
N ARG A 66 9.06 2.46 -6.71
CA ARG A 66 8.23 1.37 -6.18
C ARG A 66 9.07 0.26 -5.57
N VAL A 67 8.61 -0.25 -4.42
CA VAL A 67 9.15 -1.48 -3.79
C VAL A 67 8.29 -2.67 -4.22
N LEU A 68 8.91 -3.61 -4.94
CA LEU A 68 8.24 -4.83 -5.41
C LEU A 68 8.19 -5.91 -4.30
N LYS A 69 7.22 -6.83 -4.32
CA LYS A 69 6.16 -7.03 -5.34
C LYS A 69 4.83 -6.37 -4.97
N ALA A 70 4.46 -6.37 -3.70
CA ALA A 70 3.10 -6.02 -3.25
C ALA A 70 2.71 -4.54 -3.42
N GLY A 71 3.66 -3.64 -3.66
CA GLY A 71 3.37 -2.21 -3.83
C GLY A 71 2.92 -1.79 -5.23
N TYR A 72 2.84 -2.70 -6.21
CA TYR A 72 2.66 -2.29 -7.61
C TYR A 72 1.28 -1.67 -7.90
N THR A 73 0.18 -2.22 -7.36
CA THR A 73 -1.17 -1.70 -7.61
C THR A 73 -1.34 -0.32 -6.99
N PHE A 74 -1.00 -0.18 -5.70
CA PHE A 74 -0.99 1.12 -5.02
C PHE A 74 -0.17 2.17 -5.78
N PHE A 75 1.04 1.79 -6.22
CA PHE A 75 1.92 2.68 -6.95
C PHE A 75 1.31 3.14 -8.29
N ALA A 76 0.70 2.21 -9.04
CA ALA A 76 0.05 2.51 -10.31
C ALA A 76 -1.11 3.49 -10.10
N ASP A 77 -2.01 3.20 -9.16
CA ASP A 77 -3.17 4.05 -8.90
C ASP A 77 -2.74 5.45 -8.40
N LEU A 78 -1.79 5.52 -7.46
CA LEU A 78 -1.26 6.79 -6.97
C LEU A 78 -0.67 7.63 -8.11
N LEU A 79 0.12 7.01 -8.98
CA LEU A 79 0.75 7.70 -10.10
C LEU A 79 -0.29 8.20 -11.12
N ASP A 80 -1.34 7.43 -11.37
CA ASP A 80 -2.40 7.83 -12.29
C ASP A 80 -3.23 9.00 -11.74
N TYR A 81 -3.50 9.02 -10.42
CA TYR A 81 -4.09 10.19 -9.78
C TYR A 81 -3.17 11.42 -9.81
N VAL A 82 -1.87 11.27 -9.55
CA VAL A 82 -0.90 12.39 -9.66
C VAL A 82 -0.87 12.95 -11.09
N LYS A 83 -0.85 12.09 -12.12
CA LYS A 83 -0.91 12.54 -13.53
C LYS A 83 -2.22 13.24 -13.84
N ALA A 84 -3.35 12.71 -13.38
CA ALA A 84 -4.67 13.30 -13.61
C ALA A 84 -4.78 14.69 -12.98
N LEU A 85 -4.35 14.82 -11.72
CA LEU A 85 -4.32 16.10 -11.00
C LEU A 85 -3.35 17.10 -11.63
N SER A 86 -2.18 16.65 -12.12
CA SER A 86 -1.23 17.53 -12.82
C SER A 86 -1.81 18.09 -14.11
N ARG A 87 -2.53 17.27 -14.91
CA ARG A 87 -3.22 17.72 -16.14
C ARG A 87 -4.32 18.74 -15.88
N ASN A 88 -4.99 18.63 -14.74
CA ASN A 88 -6.11 19.50 -14.35
C ASN A 88 -5.65 20.75 -13.58
N SER A 89 -4.36 20.95 -13.42
CA SER A 89 -3.77 22.10 -12.74
C SER A 89 -2.89 22.89 -13.70
N ASP A 90 -2.72 24.19 -13.47
CA ASP A 90 -1.73 25.01 -14.19
C ASP A 90 -0.26 24.65 -13.84
N ARG A 91 -0.05 23.53 -13.14
CA ARG A 91 1.25 23.03 -12.67
C ARG A 91 1.54 21.67 -13.31
N PHE A 92 2.32 21.70 -14.38
CA PHE A 92 2.89 20.48 -14.94
C PHE A 92 4.04 19.98 -14.06
N ILE A 93 3.92 18.76 -13.53
CA ILE A 93 4.97 18.10 -12.75
C ILE A 93 5.45 16.90 -13.57
N PRO A 94 6.66 16.93 -14.15
CA PRO A 94 7.21 15.75 -14.80
C PRO A 94 7.46 14.66 -13.74
N VAL A 95 6.89 13.48 -13.96
CA VAL A 95 7.08 12.31 -13.10
C VAL A 95 7.80 11.23 -13.90
N THR A 96 8.96 10.81 -13.43
CA THR A 96 9.67 9.65 -13.94
C THR A 96 9.49 8.48 -12.97
N VAL A 97 9.27 7.29 -13.50
CA VAL A 97 9.10 6.06 -12.71
C VAL A 97 10.38 5.25 -12.78
N ASP A 98 10.83 4.78 -11.61
CA ASP A 98 11.89 3.80 -11.51
C ASP A 98 11.50 2.70 -10.50
N PHE A 99 12.13 1.53 -10.61
CA PHE A 99 11.76 0.34 -9.85
C PHE A 99 12.98 -0.23 -9.13
N ILE A 100 12.81 -0.50 -7.83
CA ILE A 100 13.83 -1.14 -7.04
C ILE A 100 13.27 -2.46 -6.50
N ARG A 101 13.98 -3.56 -6.76
CA ARG A 101 13.75 -4.82 -6.04
C ARG A 101 14.53 -4.73 -4.74
N LEU A 102 13.83 -4.75 -3.62
CA LEU A 102 14.46 -4.58 -2.33
C LEU A 102 13.79 -5.43 -1.27
N ASP A 103 14.64 -5.93 -0.36
CA ASP A 103 14.22 -6.72 0.79
C ASP A 103 13.84 -5.82 1.99
N PHE A 104 14.20 -4.52 1.99
CA PHE A 104 13.91 -3.57 3.08
C PHE A 104 13.78 -2.09 2.65
N LEU A 105 12.82 -1.36 3.25
CA LEU A 105 12.54 0.06 3.00
C LEU A 105 13.72 1.00 3.31
N ARG A 106 14.48 0.75 4.40
CA ARG A 106 15.63 1.59 4.79
C ARG A 106 16.74 1.60 3.75
N ALA A 107 17.02 0.43 3.16
CA ALA A 107 17.99 0.33 2.08
C ALA A 107 17.50 1.09 0.83
N THR A 108 16.20 1.17 0.59
CA THR A 108 15.61 1.90 -0.56
C THR A 108 15.94 3.39 -0.51
N VAL A 109 15.68 4.01 0.64
CA VAL A 109 15.93 5.45 0.84
C VAL A 109 17.41 5.76 0.70
N MET A 110 18.28 4.92 1.29
CA MET A 110 19.74 5.11 1.19
C MET A 110 20.26 4.93 -0.24
N THR A 111 19.80 3.91 -0.96
CA THR A 111 20.20 3.68 -2.36
C THR A 111 19.78 4.84 -3.26
N SER A 112 18.55 5.34 -3.12
CA SER A 112 18.06 6.50 -3.87
C SER A 112 18.89 7.75 -3.61
N GLN A 113 19.21 8.02 -2.33
CA GLN A 113 20.03 9.17 -1.95
C GLN A 113 21.43 9.12 -2.57
N GLN A 114 22.07 7.94 -2.59
CA GLN A 114 23.42 7.79 -3.14
C GLN A 114 23.46 7.86 -4.68
N GLN A 115 22.44 7.36 -5.38
CA GLN A 115 22.45 7.29 -6.84
C GLN A 115 22.03 8.60 -7.52
N HIS A 116 21.16 9.39 -6.89
CA HIS A 116 20.51 10.51 -7.57
C HIS A 116 20.67 11.88 -6.88
N ASN A 117 21.27 11.92 -5.68
CA ASN A 117 21.39 13.13 -4.86
C ASN A 117 20.08 13.97 -4.86
N PRO A 118 18.94 13.35 -4.49
CA PRO A 118 17.63 13.98 -4.63
C PRO A 118 17.51 15.19 -3.71
N LYS A 119 16.80 16.22 -4.18
CA LYS A 119 16.50 17.41 -3.37
C LYS A 119 15.68 17.08 -2.13
N MET A 120 14.82 16.07 -2.23
CA MET A 120 13.91 15.62 -1.18
C MET A 120 13.56 14.15 -1.41
N VAL A 121 13.38 13.39 -0.33
CA VAL A 121 12.90 12.01 -0.37
C VAL A 121 11.72 11.91 0.58
N GLU A 122 10.58 11.48 0.04
CA GLU A 122 9.34 11.27 0.77
C GLU A 122 8.90 9.82 0.55
N VAL A 123 8.25 9.24 1.55
CA VAL A 123 7.77 7.85 1.51
C VAL A 123 6.25 7.81 1.62
N ALA A 124 5.63 7.16 0.64
CA ALA A 124 4.22 6.84 0.66
C ALA A 124 4.00 5.35 0.96
N SER A 125 3.10 5.04 1.89
CA SER A 125 2.66 3.66 2.18
C SER A 125 1.15 3.60 2.25
N LEU A 126 0.55 2.62 1.58
CA LEU A 126 -0.89 2.39 1.69
C LEU A 126 -1.27 1.95 3.10
N LEU A 127 -0.55 0.98 3.67
CA LEU A 127 -0.85 0.39 4.98
C LEU A 127 0.34 0.59 5.94
N VAL A 128 0.03 0.93 7.19
CA VAL A 128 0.99 0.98 8.30
C VAL A 128 0.42 0.13 9.44
N LYS A 129 1.12 -0.95 9.82
CA LYS A 129 0.68 -1.82 10.92
C LYS A 129 1.08 -1.24 12.28
N ARG A 130 0.13 -1.20 13.21
CA ARG A 130 0.40 -1.00 14.64
C ARG A 130 0.91 -2.30 15.25
N THR A 131 2.23 -2.46 15.24
CA THR A 131 2.91 -3.63 15.78
C THR A 131 3.98 -3.20 16.79
N PRO A 132 4.17 -3.94 17.91
CA PRO A 132 5.25 -3.65 18.86
C PRO A 132 6.65 -3.86 18.25
N ARG A 133 6.75 -4.55 17.11
CA ARG A 133 7.99 -4.73 16.34
C ARG A 133 8.40 -3.48 15.56
N SER A 134 7.54 -2.45 15.54
CA SER A 134 7.82 -1.19 14.86
C SER A 134 9.00 -0.48 15.51
N ILE A 135 9.97 -0.07 14.70
CA ILE A 135 11.11 0.76 15.13
C ILE A 135 10.77 2.25 15.20
N GLY A 136 9.48 2.60 15.19
CA GLY A 136 8.98 3.98 15.28
C GLY A 136 8.99 4.77 13.97
N TYR A 137 9.46 4.19 12.86
CA TYR A 137 9.40 4.84 11.55
C TYR A 137 7.94 5.05 11.11
N ARG A 138 7.66 6.21 10.51
CA ARG A 138 6.38 6.56 9.92
C ARG A 138 6.62 7.13 8.51
N PRO A 139 5.88 6.65 7.49
CA PRO A 139 5.87 7.28 6.18
C PRO A 139 5.40 8.73 6.24
N ASP A 140 5.83 9.55 5.29
CA ASP A 140 5.40 10.93 5.14
C ASP A 140 3.94 11.01 4.65
N PHE A 141 3.54 10.01 3.84
CA PHE A 141 2.19 9.82 3.32
C PHE A 141 1.67 8.42 3.65
N ASP A 142 0.82 8.30 4.67
CA ASP A 142 0.18 7.04 5.05
C ASP A 142 -1.31 6.98 4.70
N GLY A 143 -1.72 5.90 4.02
CA GLY A 143 -3.11 5.66 3.63
C GLY A 143 -3.97 5.28 4.84
N PHE A 144 -3.69 4.10 5.39
CA PHE A 144 -4.40 3.49 6.49
C PHE A 144 -3.42 3.02 7.57
N GLU A 145 -3.73 3.34 8.83
CA GLU A 145 -3.09 2.72 9.97
C GLU A 145 -3.96 1.56 10.48
N ILE A 146 -3.45 0.33 10.39
CA ILE A 146 -4.20 -0.90 10.65
C ILE A 146 -3.66 -1.66 11.87
N PRO A 147 -4.48 -2.53 12.51
CA PRO A 147 -4.01 -3.44 13.56
C PRO A 147 -2.93 -4.41 13.06
N ASP A 148 -2.24 -5.13 13.96
CA ASP A 148 -1.31 -6.23 13.60
C ASP A 148 -2.06 -7.49 13.14
N LYS A 149 -2.92 -7.34 12.13
CA LYS A 149 -3.62 -8.44 11.43
C LYS A 149 -2.86 -8.81 10.16
N PHE A 150 -2.89 -10.08 9.79
CA PHE A 150 -2.37 -10.52 8.50
C PHE A 150 -3.43 -10.26 7.43
N VAL A 151 -3.10 -9.43 6.44
CA VAL A 151 -4.02 -8.96 5.40
C VAL A 151 -3.43 -9.27 4.03
N ILE A 152 -4.31 -9.59 3.09
CA ILE A 152 -4.00 -9.96 1.70
C ILE A 152 -4.90 -9.19 0.74
N GLY A 153 -4.64 -9.30 -0.55
CA GLY A 153 -5.38 -8.59 -1.58
C GLY A 153 -4.85 -7.18 -1.83
N TYR A 154 -5.32 -6.59 -2.91
CA TYR A 154 -4.76 -5.39 -3.52
C TYR A 154 -3.24 -5.52 -3.72
N ALA A 155 -2.83 -6.59 -4.41
CA ALA A 155 -1.45 -7.05 -4.62
C ALA A 155 -0.67 -7.55 -3.39
N LEU A 156 -1.20 -7.44 -2.17
CA LEU A 156 -0.66 -8.14 -1.01
C LEU A 156 -0.92 -9.63 -1.16
N ASP A 157 0.06 -10.46 -0.81
CA ASP A 157 -0.01 -11.90 -1.01
C ASP A 157 0.21 -12.71 0.25
N TYR A 158 -0.25 -13.96 0.18
CA TYR A 158 0.18 -15.04 1.04
C TYR A 158 0.74 -16.14 0.15
N ASN A 159 2.05 -16.35 0.20
CA ASN A 159 2.77 -17.32 -0.63
C ASN A 159 2.46 -17.18 -2.13
N GLU A 160 2.49 -15.94 -2.63
CA GLU A 160 2.20 -15.55 -4.03
C GLU A 160 0.72 -15.65 -4.47
N TYR A 161 -0.20 -16.08 -3.61
CA TYR A 161 -1.65 -16.09 -3.87
C TYR A 161 -2.32 -14.76 -3.47
N PHE A 162 -3.58 -14.57 -3.87
CA PHE A 162 -4.46 -13.45 -3.48
C PHE A 162 -4.11 -12.08 -4.06
N ARG A 163 -3.11 -11.97 -4.93
CA ARG A 163 -2.70 -10.68 -5.53
C ARG A 163 -3.75 -10.06 -6.44
N ASP A 164 -4.63 -10.89 -6.98
CA ASP A 164 -5.73 -10.59 -7.89
C ASP A 164 -7.03 -10.21 -7.17
N LEU A 165 -7.06 -10.25 -5.84
CA LEU A 165 -8.15 -9.65 -5.06
C LEU A 165 -8.05 -8.12 -5.11
N ASN A 166 -9.15 -7.44 -5.42
CA ASN A 166 -9.19 -5.97 -5.40
C ASN A 166 -9.30 -5.41 -3.97
N HIS A 167 -10.00 -6.12 -3.11
CA HIS A 167 -10.21 -5.75 -1.71
C HIS A 167 -8.98 -6.14 -0.87
N VAL A 168 -8.71 -5.37 0.18
CA VAL A 168 -7.84 -5.86 1.26
C VAL A 168 -8.72 -6.68 2.20
N CYS A 169 -8.37 -7.95 2.40
CA CYS A 169 -9.14 -8.90 3.18
C CYS A 169 -8.28 -9.53 4.29
N VAL A 170 -8.96 -10.14 5.28
CA VAL A 170 -8.32 -11.04 6.25
C VAL A 170 -8.46 -12.47 5.74
N ILE A 171 -7.35 -13.22 5.75
CA ILE A 171 -7.33 -14.64 5.34
C ILE A 171 -7.87 -15.53 6.46
N SER A 172 -8.75 -16.48 6.11
CA SER A 172 -9.32 -17.45 7.05
C SER A 172 -8.28 -18.50 7.48
N GLU A 173 -8.54 -19.24 8.56
CA GLU A 173 -7.68 -20.37 8.95
C GLU A 173 -7.63 -21.46 7.87
N THR A 174 -8.74 -21.68 7.16
CA THR A 174 -8.81 -22.59 6.00
C THR A 174 -7.87 -22.12 4.90
N GLY A 175 -7.90 -20.83 4.54
CA GLY A 175 -7.02 -20.25 3.54
C GLY A 175 -5.55 -20.34 3.95
N LYS A 176 -5.23 -20.02 5.21
CA LYS A 176 -3.86 -20.14 5.74
C LYS A 176 -3.33 -21.57 5.60
N ALA A 177 -4.14 -22.58 5.96
CA ALA A 177 -3.73 -23.97 5.86
C ALA A 177 -3.55 -24.41 4.39
N LYS A 178 -4.47 -24.01 3.51
CA LYS A 178 -4.49 -24.38 2.09
C LYS A 178 -3.28 -23.84 1.32
N TYR A 179 -2.87 -22.61 1.60
CA TYR A 179 -1.80 -21.92 0.87
C TYR A 179 -0.48 -21.86 1.64
N LYS A 180 -0.35 -22.61 2.74
CA LYS A 180 0.89 -22.70 3.51
C LYS A 180 2.03 -23.23 2.63
N SER A 181 3.22 -22.68 2.76
CA SER A 181 4.39 -23.18 2.02
C SER A 181 4.91 -24.48 2.64
N GLU A 182 5.44 -25.40 1.83
CA GLU A 182 6.05 -26.66 2.30
C GLU A 182 7.23 -26.41 3.28
N ALA A 183 7.87 -25.26 3.19
CA ALA A 183 8.95 -24.83 4.09
C ALA A 183 8.48 -24.52 5.53
N GLU A 184 7.17 -24.38 5.76
CA GLU A 184 6.58 -24.02 7.06
C GLU A 184 5.80 -25.18 7.72
N SER A 185 5.78 -26.38 7.11
CA SER A 185 5.19 -27.58 7.71
C SER A 185 6.06 -28.10 8.87
N PRO A 186 5.51 -28.37 10.06
CA PRO A 186 6.27 -29.05 11.10
C PRO A 186 6.55 -30.47 10.62
N GLY A 187 7.84 -30.80 10.45
CA GLY A 187 8.30 -32.17 10.23
C GLY A 187 8.07 -33.06 11.44
#